data_AF-A0A150FYL7-F1
#
_entry.id   AF-A0A150FYL7-F1
#
_cell.length_a   1.000
_cell.length_b   1.000
_cell.length_c   1.000
_cell.angle_alpha   90.00
_cell.angle_beta   90.00
_cell.angle_gamma   90.00
#
_symmetry.space_group_name_H-M   'P 1'
#
loop_
_entity.id
_entity.type
_entity.pdbx_description
1 polymer ?
#
loop_
_entity_poly.entity_id
_entity_poly.type
_entity_poly.pdbx_seq_one_letter_code
_entity_poly.pdbx_strand_id
1 'polypeptide(L)'
;MITVNEDWSNLEEMYRKLEGDSVLAKSISAENAKMMQLLSEDSISCYILESLKCFKDVMRYEVKRPTLKATLDYFVLSKMKPSPHMAGLAQNG
;
A
#
# COMPACT_ATOMS: atom_id res chain seq x y z
N MET A 1 -9.16 14.11 13.92
CA MET A 1 -9.37 13.06 12.91
C MET A 1 -10.83 13.08 12.49
N ILE A 2 -11.09 13.20 11.18
CA ILE A 2 -12.43 13.13 10.58
C ILE A 2 -12.45 11.86 9.74
N THR A 3 -13.46 11.03 9.93
CA THR A 3 -13.61 9.76 9.20
C THR A 3 -15.09 9.54 8.94
N VAL A 4 -15.40 9.22 7.70
CA VAL A 4 -16.76 8.86 7.29
C VAL A 4 -16.87 7.34 7.35
N ASN A 5 -17.97 6.85 7.92
CA ASN A 5 -18.26 5.42 7.96
C ASN A 5 -18.44 4.87 6.54
N GLU A 6 -18.16 3.59 6.32
CA GLU A 6 -18.32 2.96 5.00
C GLU A 6 -19.77 3.01 4.48
N ASP A 7 -20.73 3.03 5.40
CA ASP A 7 -22.17 3.15 5.13
C ASP A 7 -22.65 4.62 5.01
N TRP A 8 -21.73 5.58 5.09
CA TRP A 8 -21.98 7.03 4.99
C TRP A 8 -22.92 7.62 6.04
N SER A 9 -23.25 6.85 7.09
CA SER A 9 -24.23 7.23 8.12
C SER A 9 -23.90 8.53 8.85
N ASN A 10 -22.61 8.88 8.98
CA ASN A 10 -22.14 10.07 9.70
C ASN A 10 -21.68 11.21 8.75
N LEU A 11 -21.96 11.12 7.45
CA LEU A 11 -21.46 12.07 6.45
C LEU A 11 -21.85 13.52 6.77
N GLU A 12 -23.15 13.78 7.00
CA GLU A 12 -23.65 15.13 7.27
C GLU A 12 -23.08 15.73 8.57
N GLU A 13 -22.91 14.91 9.61
CA GLU A 13 -22.32 15.34 10.88
C GLU A 13 -20.86 15.78 10.66
N MET A 14 -20.09 15.02 9.89
CA MET A 14 -18.69 15.34 9.59
C MET A 14 -18.57 16.62 8.75
N TYR A 15 -19.48 16.84 7.79
CA TYR A 15 -19.52 18.09 7.03
C TYR A 15 -19.80 19.30 7.93
N ARG A 16 -20.85 19.25 8.76
CA ARG A 16 -21.17 20.36 9.67
C ARG A 16 -20.03 20.66 10.63
N LYS A 17 -19.33 19.62 11.10
CA LYS A 17 -18.15 19.78 11.97
C LYS A 17 -17.00 20.49 11.25
N LEU A 18 -16.75 20.17 9.98
CA LEU A 18 -15.71 20.83 9.18
C LEU A 18 -16.08 22.27 8.80
N GLU A 19 -17.35 22.53 8.51
CA GLU A 19 -17.85 23.89 8.23
C GLU A 19 -17.81 24.78 9.48
N GLY A 20 -18.16 24.20 10.64
CA GLY A 20 -18.16 24.91 11.93
C GLY A 20 -16.78 25.15 12.52
N ASP A 21 -15.76 24.38 12.11
CA ASP A 21 -14.39 24.49 12.62
C ASP A 21 -13.37 24.63 11.48
N SER A 22 -13.20 25.87 11.03
CA SER A 22 -12.25 26.21 9.95
C SER A 22 -10.78 25.93 10.31
N VAL A 23 -10.42 25.91 11.60
CA VAL A 23 -9.05 25.64 12.04
C VAL A 23 -8.76 24.15 11.90
N LEU A 24 -9.69 23.30 12.34
CA LEU A 24 -9.61 21.85 12.16
C LEU A 24 -9.52 21.48 10.67
N ALA A 25 -10.37 22.07 9.82
CA ALA A 25 -10.36 21.82 8.39
C ALA A 25 -9.01 22.17 7.73
N LYS A 26 -8.44 23.34 8.07
CA LYS A 26 -7.12 23.76 7.59
C LYS A 26 -5.99 22.86 8.10
N SER A 27 -6.06 22.42 9.37
CA SER A 27 -5.07 21.51 9.95
C SER A 27 -5.06 20.17 9.21
N ILE A 28 -6.23 19.58 8.97
CA ILE A 28 -6.35 18.31 8.23
C ILE A 28 -5.82 18.47 6.80
N SER A 29 -6.19 19.56 6.12
CA SER A 29 -5.69 19.83 4.77
C SER A 29 -4.16 19.96 4.73
N ALA A 30 -3.56 20.66 5.70
CA ALA A 30 -2.12 20.83 5.80
C ALA A 30 -1.39 19.51 6.09
N GLU A 31 -1.92 18.66 6.98
CA GLU A 31 -1.35 17.34 7.24
C GLU A 31 -1.45 16.42 6.03
N ASN A 32 -2.59 16.42 5.33
CA ASN A 32 -2.75 15.65 4.09
C ASN A 32 -1.75 16.10 3.02
N ALA A 33 -1.53 17.40 2.86
CA ALA A 33 -0.54 17.93 1.93
C ALA A 33 0.89 17.43 2.25
N LYS A 34 1.26 17.39 3.54
CA LYS A 34 2.55 16.82 3.98
C LYS A 34 2.63 15.33 3.72
N MET A 35 1.55 14.58 3.99
CA MET A 35 1.53 13.13 3.75
C MET A 35 1.64 12.80 2.25
N MET A 36 1.01 13.59 1.38
CA MET A 36 1.13 13.43 -0.08
C MET A 36 2.57 13.61 -0.58
N GLN A 37 3.38 14.45 0.07
CA GLN A 37 4.80 14.59 -0.27
C GLN A 37 5.59 13.30 0.01
N LEU A 38 5.15 12.49 0.98
CA LEU A 38 5.76 11.19 1.30
C LEU A 38 5.33 10.07 0.32
N LEU A 39 4.32 10.32 -0.52
CA LEU A 39 3.84 9.38 -1.54
C LEU A 39 4.43 9.69 -2.92
N SER A 40 5.58 10.35 -2.97
CA SER A 40 6.32 10.56 -4.22
C SER A 40 6.81 9.23 -4.82
N GLU A 41 7.06 9.21 -6.13
CA GLU A 41 7.61 8.04 -6.83
C GLU A 41 8.95 7.57 -6.20
N ASP A 42 9.81 8.53 -5.83
CA ASP A 42 11.08 8.26 -5.15
C ASP A 42 10.86 7.65 -3.76
N SER A 43 9.90 8.19 -2.99
CA SER A 43 9.58 7.67 -1.65
C SER A 43 9.00 6.25 -1.72
N ILE A 44 8.13 5.97 -2.69
CA ILE A 44 7.58 4.63 -2.94
C ILE A 44 8.69 3.66 -3.37
N SER A 45 9.56 4.09 -4.29
CA SER A 45 10.70 3.29 -4.73
C SER A 45 11.65 2.97 -3.57
N CYS A 46 11.96 3.97 -2.74
CA CYS A 46 12.76 3.79 -1.54
C CYS A 46 12.11 2.79 -0.57
N TYR A 47 10.81 2.92 -0.30
CA TYR A 47 10.06 1.99 0.54
C TYR A 47 10.12 0.54 0.02
N ILE A 48 9.94 0.33 -1.28
CA ILE A 48 10.05 -0.99 -1.90
C ILE A 48 11.46 -1.56 -1.72
N LEU A 49 12.49 -0.75 -1.99
CA LEU A 49 13.89 -1.18 -1.87
C LEU A 49 14.24 -1.57 -0.42
N GLU A 50 13.86 -0.76 0.56
CA GLU A 50 14.09 -1.07 1.98
C GLU A 50 13.31 -2.32 2.41
N SER A 51 12.06 -2.48 1.94
CA SER A 51 11.27 -3.68 2.20
C SER A 51 11.94 -4.94 1.64
N LEU A 52 12.50 -4.87 0.43
CA LEU A 52 13.21 -5.99 -0.20
C LEU A 52 14.54 -6.31 0.50
N LYS A 53 15.26 -5.30 1.01
CA LYS A 53 16.46 -5.52 1.84
C LYS A 53 16.10 -6.26 3.13
N CYS A 54 15.10 -5.78 3.85
CA CYS A 54 14.58 -6.45 5.06
C CYS A 54 14.15 -7.88 4.76
N PHE A 55 13.46 -8.10 3.63
CA PHE A 55 13.06 -9.44 3.21
C PHE A 55 14.27 -10.36 2.96
N LYS A 56 15.29 -9.87 2.24
CA LYS A 56 16.54 -10.61 2.01
C LYS A 56 17.20 -11.05 3.33
N ASP A 57 17.23 -10.17 4.34
CA ASP A 57 17.91 -10.47 5.60
C ASP A 57 17.23 -11.56 6.43
N VAL A 58 15.92 -11.74 6.26
CA VAL A 58 15.13 -12.78 6.96
C VAL A 58 15.09 -14.10 6.17
N MET A 59 15.39 -14.06 4.87
CA MET A 59 15.32 -15.22 3.99
C MET A 59 16.44 -16.22 4.29
N ARG A 60 16.04 -17.44 4.67
CA ARG A 60 16.95 -18.51 5.12
C ARG A 60 17.41 -19.47 4.03
N TYR A 61 17.13 -19.17 2.76
CA TYR A 61 17.46 -20.04 1.64
C TYR A 61 18.19 -19.28 0.54
N GLU A 62 19.06 -20.00 -0.17
CA GLU A 62 19.82 -19.45 -1.28
C GLU A 62 18.94 -19.32 -2.52
N VAL A 63 18.84 -18.10 -3.05
CA VAL A 63 18.05 -17.82 -4.26
C VAL A 63 18.81 -18.33 -5.47
N LYS A 64 18.35 -19.44 -6.05
CA LYS A 64 18.87 -19.92 -7.34
C LYS A 64 18.24 -19.11 -8.47
N ARG A 65 19.08 -18.61 -9.38
CA ARG A 65 18.63 -17.85 -10.55
C ARG A 65 17.71 -18.75 -11.40
N PRO A 66 16.48 -18.32 -11.72
CA PRO A 66 15.60 -19.10 -12.58
C PRO A 66 16.27 -19.35 -13.93
N THR A 67 16.19 -20.58 -14.43
CA THR A 67 16.70 -20.97 -15.76
C THR A 67 15.80 -20.50 -16.90
N LEU A 68 14.53 -20.21 -16.61
CA LEU A 68 13.61 -19.52 -17.52
C LEU A 68 13.65 -18.02 -17.29
N LYS A 69 13.36 -17.23 -18.34
CA LYS A 69 13.11 -15.77 -18.28
C LYS A 69 11.86 -15.48 -17.42
N ALA A 70 11.95 -15.73 -16.13
CA ALA A 70 10.97 -15.28 -15.16
C ALA A 70 11.21 -13.79 -14.93
N THR A 71 10.20 -12.97 -15.17
CA THR A 71 10.20 -11.56 -14.76
C THR A 71 10.22 -11.48 -13.24
N LEU A 72 10.68 -10.35 -12.70
CA LEU A 72 10.74 -10.11 -11.26
C LEU A 72 9.39 -10.38 -10.58
N ASP A 73 8.29 -10.01 -11.24
CA ASP A 73 6.92 -10.23 -10.80
C ASP A 73 6.61 -11.71 -10.56
N TYR A 74 7.06 -12.61 -11.44
CA TYR A 74 6.85 -14.05 -11.29
C TYR A 74 7.60 -14.60 -10.08
N PHE A 75 8.83 -14.14 -9.83
CA PHE A 75 9.60 -14.58 -8.67
C PHE A 75 8.98 -14.09 -7.36
N VAL A 76 8.53 -12.83 -7.31
CA VAL A 76 7.88 -12.26 -6.12
C VAL A 76 6.55 -12.99 -5.85
N LEU A 77 5.69 -13.13 -6.85
CA LEU A 77 4.37 -13.78 -6.71
C LEU A 77 4.46 -15.27 -6.34
N SER A 78 5.45 -16.00 -6.87
CA SER A 78 5.66 -17.42 -6.55
C SER A 78 6.24 -17.69 -5.16
N LYS A 79 6.80 -16.66 -4.50
CA LYS A 79 7.42 -16.77 -3.16
C LYS A 79 6.62 -16.09 -2.05
N MET A 80 5.64 -15.25 -2.37
CA MET A 80 4.64 -14.81 -1.41
C MET A 80 3.72 -15.98 -1.05
N LYS A 81 3.30 -16.07 0.22
CA LYS A 81 2.34 -17.10 0.65
C LYS A 81 1.13 -17.08 -0.30
N PRO A 82 0.66 -18.24 -0.81
CA PRO A 82 -0.47 -18.26 -1.72
C PRO A 82 -1.68 -17.64 -1.03
N SER A 83 -2.15 -16.52 -1.56
CA SER A 83 -3.45 -15.97 -1.19
C SER A 83 -4.53 -16.92 -1.75
N PRO A 84 -5.52 -17.34 -0.94
CA PRO A 84 -6.61 -18.21 -1.41
C PRO A 84 -7.34 -17.67 -2.64
N HIS A 85 -7.27 -16.35 -2.87
CA HIS A 85 -7.91 -15.66 -3.99
C HIS A 85 -7.17 -15.81 -5.34
N MET A 86 -5.93 -16.28 -5.36
CA MET A 86 -5.11 -16.43 -6.59
C MET A 86 -5.13 -17.85 -7.17
N ALA A 87 -5.82 -18.81 -6.53
CA ALA A 87 -5.88 -20.20 -6.96
C ALA A 87 -6.66 -20.42 -8.29
N GLY A 88 -7.43 -19.43 -8.74
CA GLY A 88 -8.27 -19.54 -9.93
C GLY A 88 -7.64 -19.10 -11.26
N LEU A 89 -6.46 -18.48 -11.25
CA LEU A 89 -5.85 -17.91 -12.47
C LEU A 89 -4.80 -18.82 -13.15
N ALA A 90 -4.44 -19.95 -12.54
CA ALA A 90 -3.38 -20.83 -13.04
C ALA A 90 -3.85 -21.94 -14.02
N GLN A 91 -5.13 -21.95 -14.45
CA GLN A 91 -5.67 -23.04 -15.28
C GLN A 91 -5.91 -22.69 -16.77
N ASN A 92 -5.61 -21.48 -17.24
CA ASN A 92 -5.81 -21.10 -18.65
C ASN A 92 -4.55 -20.47 -19.27
N GLY A 93 -3.44 -21.22 -19.29
CA GLY A 93 -2.23 -20.88 -20.03
C GLY A 93 -1.55 -22.13 -20.56
#